data_AF-A0A0U3PXY9-F1
#
_entry.id   AF-A0A0U3PXY9-F1
#
_cell.length_a   1.000
_cell.length_b   1.000
_cell.length_c   1.000
_cell.angle_alpha   90.00
_cell.angle_beta   90.00
_cell.angle_gamma   90.00
#
_symmetry.space_group_name_H-M   'P 1'
#
loop_
_entity.id
_entity.type
_entity.pdbx_description
1 polymer ?
#
loop_
_entity_poly.entity_id
_entity_poly.type
_entity_poly.pdbx_seq_one_letter_code
_entity_poly.pdbx_strand_id
1 'polypeptide(L)' 'MKSVITAIDDIHPNSDRKCSMHTAKSPNCSGPVVAVVTFEDAGGKNNHWNVCHWWLTNNPDAIAFRRGNAPEAS' A
#
# COMPACT_ATOMS: atom_id res chain seq x y z
N MET A 1 -6.78 12.91 -9.52
CA MET A 1 -5.62 13.18 -8.64
C MET A 1 -4.88 11.87 -8.46
N LYS A 2 -3.55 11.86 -8.58
CA LYS A 2 -2.72 10.67 -8.32
C LYS A 2 -2.58 10.55 -6.80
N SER A 3 -2.97 9.43 -6.20
CA SER A 3 -2.71 9.18 -4.79
C SER A 3 -1.21 8.96 -4.60
N VAL A 4 -0.55 9.86 -3.89
CA VAL A 4 0.88 9.79 -3.61
C VAL A 4 1.10 8.91 -2.38
N ILE A 5 2.04 7.95 -2.41
CA ILE A 5 2.39 7.15 -1.23
C ILE A 5 3.35 7.96 -0.36
N THR A 6 3.03 8.08 0.94
CA THR A 6 3.84 8.81 1.94
C THR A 6 4.48 7.89 2.95
N ALA A 7 3.93 6.70 3.17
CA ALA A 7 4.53 5.68 4.03
C ALA A 7 4.16 4.26 3.59
N ILE A 8 5.07 3.33 3.87
CA ILE A 8 4.84 1.89 3.77
C ILE A 8 5.39 1.26 5.05
N ASP A 9 4.49 0.77 5.90
CA ASP A 9 4.83 0.12 7.16
C ASP A 9 4.64 -1.39 7.03
N ASP A 10 5.72 -2.16 7.18
CA ASP A 10 5.63 -3.62 7.17
C ASP A 10 4.82 -4.12 8.38
N ILE A 11 3.93 -5.08 8.15
CA ILE A 11 3.10 -5.70 9.17
C ILE A 11 3.69 -7.05 9.56
N HIS A 12 3.63 -7.34 10.85
CA HIS A 12 4.01 -8.65 11.37
C HIS A 12 3.14 -9.77 10.75
N PRO A 13 3.74 -10.90 10.33
CA PRO A 13 3.04 -11.97 9.61
C PRO A 13 1.90 -12.63 10.39
N ASN A 14 1.81 -12.42 11.71
CA ASN A 14 0.74 -12.93 12.59
C ASN A 14 -0.40 -11.92 12.81
N SER A 15 -0.53 -10.91 11.96
CA SER A 15 -1.58 -9.90 12.08
C SER A 15 -2.90 -10.41 11.49
N ASP A 16 -4.00 -10.35 12.24
CA ASP A 16 -5.37 -10.68 11.79
C ASP A 16 -5.97 -9.69 10.77
N ARG A 17 -5.14 -8.80 10.21
CA ARG A 17 -5.56 -7.78 9.26
C ARG A 17 -5.97 -8.42 7.94
N LYS A 18 -7.08 -7.92 7.39
CA LYS A 18 -7.57 -8.29 6.06
C LYS A 18 -7.10 -7.27 5.03
N CYS A 19 -6.74 -7.76 3.86
CA CYS A 19 -6.41 -6.92 2.72
C CYS A 19 -7.62 -6.03 2.39
N SER A 20 -7.42 -4.71 2.40
CA SER A 20 -8.47 -3.73 2.11
C SER A 20 -8.30 -3.07 0.74
N MET A 21 -7.26 -3.48 0.01
CA MET A 21 -6.93 -2.98 -1.32
C MET A 21 -7.73 -3.73 -2.39
N HIS A 22 -8.78 -3.09 -2.88
CA HIS A 22 -9.65 -3.62 -3.94
C HIS A 22 -9.26 -3.06 -5.32
N THR A 23 -8.04 -3.37 -5.81
CA THR A 23 -7.70 -3.09 -7.22
C THR A 23 -8.26 -4.18 -8.13
N ALA A 24 -8.98 -3.76 -9.18
CA ALA A 24 -9.67 -4.63 -10.14
C ALA A 24 -8.78 -5.64 -10.89
N LYS A 25 -7.44 -5.56 -10.77
CA LYS A 25 -6.47 -6.41 -11.48
C LYS A 25 -5.74 -7.42 -10.61
N SER A 26 -6.05 -7.57 -9.32
CA SER A 26 -5.36 -8.56 -8.50
C SER A 26 -6.20 -9.83 -8.30
N PRO A 27 -5.94 -10.92 -9.05
CA PRO A 27 -6.53 -12.23 -8.73
C PRO A 27 -5.96 -12.83 -7.42
N ASN A 28 -4.89 -12.24 -6.87
CA ASN A 28 -4.08 -12.83 -5.79
C ASN A 28 -4.03 -11.99 -4.50
N CYS A 29 -4.79 -10.89 -4.38
CA CYS A 29 -4.84 -10.12 -3.13
C CYS A 29 -5.75 -10.73 -2.05
N SER A 30 -5.91 -12.05 -2.10
CA SER A 30 -6.46 -12.92 -1.07
C SER A 30 -5.39 -13.42 -0.08
N GLY A 31 -4.10 -13.14 -0.33
CA GLY A 31 -3.00 -13.51 0.57
C GLY A 31 -2.94 -12.68 1.86
N PRO A 32 -2.06 -13.07 2.82
CA PRO A 32 -1.90 -12.35 4.08
C PRO A 32 -1.47 -10.89 3.83
N VAL A 33 -1.95 -10.00 4.70
CA VAL A 33 -1.49 -8.61 4.70
C VAL A 33 -0.06 -8.56 5.20
N VAL A 34 0.80 -7.87 4.45
CA VAL A 34 2.23 -7.74 4.78
C VAL A 34 2.65 -6.30 5.00
N ALA A 35 1.84 -5.31 4.59
CA ALA A 35 2.15 -3.91 4.81
C ALA A 35 0.88 -3.04 4.90
N VAL A 36 1.00 -1.90 5.57
CA VAL A 36 0.07 -0.77 5.48
C VAL A 36 0.70 0.29 4.59
N VAL A 37 -0.06 0.79 3.63
CA VAL A 37 0.35 1.89 2.76
C VAL A 37 -0.45 3.12 3.11
N THR A 38 0.24 4.21 3.40
CA THR A 38 -0.37 5.52 3.66
C THR A 38 -0.23 6.38 2.43
N PHE A 39 -1.32 7.02 2.04
CA PHE A 39 -1.35 7.96 0.94
C PHE A 39 -1.44 9.41 1.46
N GLU A 40 -0.79 10.33 0.74
CA GLU A 40 -0.98 11.77 0.89
C GLU A 40 -2.45 12.09 0.64
N ASP A 41 -3.05 12.77 1.60
CA ASP A 41 -4.48 12.68 1.78
C ASP A 41 -5.24 13.66 0.86
N ALA A 42 -6.24 13.15 0.13
CA ALA A 42 -7.32 13.96 -0.42
C ALA A 42 -8.41 14.23 0.65
N GLY A 43 -8.00 14.45 1.92
CA GLY A 43 -8.85 14.81 3.04
C GLY A 43 -9.76 13.71 3.63
N GLY A 44 -9.43 12.43 3.49
CA GLY A 44 -10.29 11.32 3.90
C GLY A 44 -9.72 10.48 5.05
N LYS A 45 -10.57 10.13 6.02
CA LYS A 45 -10.23 9.21 7.14
C LYS A 45 -9.69 7.82 6.73
N ASN A 46 -9.66 7.49 5.44
CA ASN A 46 -9.29 6.18 4.88
C ASN A 46 -8.10 6.28 3.92
N ASN A 47 -7.05 7.03 4.28
CA ASN A 47 -5.80 7.12 3.51
C ASN A 47 -4.82 5.96 3.78
N HIS A 48 -5.21 4.97 4.58
CA HIS A 48 -4.41 3.79 4.93
C HIS A 48 -4.97 2.51 4.29
N TRP A 49 -4.13 1.76 3.58
CA TRP A 49 -4.53 0.58 2.83
C TRP A 49 -3.69 -0.61 3.29
N ASN A 50 -4.36 -1.67 3.77
CA ASN A 50 -3.71 -2.94 4.07
C ASN A 50 -3.48 -3.69 2.76
N VAL A 51 -2.22 -3.99 2.43
CA VAL A 51 -1.83 -4.57 1.13
C VAL A 51 -1.18 -5.95 1.28
N CYS A 52 -1.43 -6.79 0.29
CA CYS A 52 -0.82 -8.11 0.15
C CYS A 52 0.59 -8.02 -0.48
N HIS A 53 1.41 -9.06 -0.33
CA HIS A 53 2.76 -9.10 -0.92
C HIS A 53 2.75 -8.87 -2.43
N TRP A 54 1.81 -9.48 -3.16
CA TRP A 54 1.68 -9.29 -4.60
C TRP A 54 1.47 -7.82 -4.97
N TRP A 55 0.65 -7.09 -4.21
CA TRP A 55 0.42 -5.67 -4.50
C TRP A 55 1.71 -4.87 -4.29
N LEU A 56 2.42 -5.11 -3.19
CA LEU A 56 3.65 -4.41 -2.84
C LEU A 56 4.75 -4.59 -3.90
N THR A 57 4.79 -5.75 -4.58
CA THR A 57 5.78 -6.06 -5.61
C THR A 57 5.34 -5.69 -7.03
N ASN A 58 4.07 -5.37 -7.26
CA ASN A 58 3.53 -5.07 -8.59
C ASN A 58 3.00 -3.64 -8.73
N ASN A 59 2.77 -2.92 -7.64
CA ASN A 59 2.37 -1.53 -7.69
C ASN A 59 3.59 -0.64 -8.01
N PRO A 60 3.60 0.09 -9.14
CA PRO A 60 4.77 0.86 -9.56
C PRO A 60 5.11 2.00 -8.60
N ASP A 61 4.12 2.64 -7.98
CA ASP A 61 4.34 3.72 -7.02
C ASP A 61 4.95 3.16 -5.71
N ALA A 62 4.49 2.00 -5.24
CA ALA A 62 5.07 1.33 -4.08
C ALA A 62 6.50 0.84 -4.33
N ILE A 63 6.77 0.32 -5.53
CA ILE A 63 8.13 -0.06 -5.96
C ILE A 63 9.04 1.18 -6.00
N ALA A 64 8.56 2.29 -6.56
CA ALA A 64 9.30 3.54 -6.60
C ALA A 64 9.60 4.05 -5.18
N PHE A 65 8.60 4.06 -4.30
CA PHE A 65 8.74 4.45 -2.90
C PHE A 65 9.80 3.61 -2.17
N ARG A 66 9.74 2.27 -2.26
CA ARG A 66 10.72 1.37 -1.62
C ARG A 66 12.13 1.48 -2.18
N ARG A 67 12.30 1.95 -3.42
CA ARG A 67 13.61 2.20 -4.03
C ARG A 67 14.23 3.54 -3.63
N GLY A 68 13.61 4.28 -2.71
CA GLY A 68 14.04 5.63 -2.35
C GLY A 68 13.70 6.68 -3.42
N ASN A 69 12.86 6.33 -4.41
CA ASN A 69 12.23 7.28 -5.32
C ASN A 69 10.81 7.60 -4.81
N ALA A 70 10.64 7.64 -3.49
CA ALA A 70 9.45 8.21 -2.90
C ALA A 70 9.38 9.66 -3.37
N PRO A 71 8.25 10.14 -3.92
CA PRO A 71 8.09 11.57 -4.12
C PRO A 71 8.31 12.23 -2.76
N GLU A 72 9.32 13.10 -2.67
CA GLU A 72 9.53 13.90 -1.47
C GLU A 72 8.22 14.62 -1.17
N ALA A 73 7.64 14.35 -0.01
CA ALA A 73 6.50 15.10 0.49
C ALA A 73 6.98 16.54 0.68
N SER A 74 6.67 17.38 -0.31
CA SER A 74 7.00 18.82 -0.32
C SER A 74 6.12 19.60 0.64
#